data_AF-X1T537-F1
#
_entry.id   AF-X1T537-F1
#
_cell.length_a   1.000
_cell.length_b   1.000
_cell.length_c   1.000
_cell.angle_alpha   90.00
_cell.angle_beta   90.00
_cell.angle_gamma   90.00
#
_symmetry.space_group_name_H-M   'P 1'
#
loop_
_entity.id
_entity.type
_entity.pdbx_description
1 polymer ?
#
loop_
_entity_poly.entity_id
_entity_poly.type
_entity_poly.pdbx_seq_one_letter_code
_entity_poly.pdbx_strand_id
1 'polypeptide(L)'
;SYYNGYYFNAYPETLEPVSDASGMVLNLGLGYPKKSVFGFEFQGDFPGIEGATLRGDLAYITPQPWQIQGEDMLKDPYLKAVIGADYTTSFDLYLNVGFIWGFVSEEGDQCSPYISLNARKDLEDSKLTPEYLGIISLQDGSIIVCK
;
A
#
# COMPACT_ATOMS: atom_id res chain seq x y z
N SER A 1 -4.27 5.48 -16.03
CA SER A 1 -2.81 5.67 -16.19
C SER A 1 -2.14 4.34 -16.47
N TYR A 2 -0.90 4.35 -16.96
CA TYR A 2 -0.09 3.14 -17.14
C TYR A 2 1.33 3.38 -16.60
N TYR A 3 1.88 2.40 -15.90
CA TYR A 3 3.22 2.44 -15.35
C TYR A 3 3.93 1.11 -15.62
N ASN A 4 5.22 1.16 -15.95
CA ASN A 4 6.09 0.00 -16.06
C ASN A 4 7.38 0.31 -15.30
N GLY A 5 7.72 -0.52 -14.33
CA GLY A 5 8.89 -0.33 -13.50
C GLY A 5 9.13 -1.52 -12.59
N TYR A 6 9.71 -1.26 -11.43
CA TYR A 6 10.18 -2.31 -10.53
C TYR A 6 9.33 -2.39 -9.26
N TYR A 7 9.34 -3.56 -8.64
CA TYR A 7 8.81 -3.76 -7.30
C TYR A 7 9.54 -2.89 -6.27
N PHE A 8 8.84 -2.47 -5.22
CA PHE A 8 9.44 -1.74 -4.10
C PHE A 8 10.22 -2.70 -3.18
N ASN A 9 9.66 -3.89 -2.96
CA ASN A 9 10.30 -4.93 -2.17
C ASN A 9 11.36 -5.68 -2.99
N ALA A 10 12.46 -6.05 -2.34
CA ALA A 10 13.45 -6.95 -2.91
C ALA A 10 12.96 -8.40 -2.80
N TYR A 11 13.23 -9.19 -3.84
CA TYR A 11 12.94 -10.61 -3.92
C TYR A 11 14.24 -11.39 -3.98
N PRO A 12 14.29 -12.60 -3.40
CA PRO A 12 15.43 -13.48 -3.64
C PRO A 12 15.62 -13.71 -5.16
N GLU A 13 16.86 -13.79 -5.60
CA GLU A 13 17.23 -14.04 -7.01
C GLU A 13 18.10 -15.29 -7.11
N THR A 14 19.05 -15.44 -6.18
CA THR A 14 19.89 -16.61 -6.05
C THR A 14 19.92 -17.09 -4.60
N LEU A 15 19.99 -18.40 -4.44
CA LEU A 15 20.06 -19.09 -3.15
C LEU A 15 21.11 -20.20 -3.29
N GLU A 16 22.31 -19.94 -2.78
CA GLU A 16 23.45 -20.85 -2.91
C GLU A 16 24.07 -21.16 -1.55
N PRO A 17 23.97 -22.39 -1.05
CA PRO A 17 24.72 -22.80 0.12
C PRO A 17 26.20 -22.98 -0.26
N VAL A 18 27.08 -22.23 0.40
CA VAL A 18 28.53 -22.26 0.21
C VAL A 18 29.19 -22.75 1.48
N SER A 19 30.12 -23.70 1.38
CA SER A 19 30.93 -24.13 2.52
C SER A 19 32.19 -23.27 2.63
N ASP A 20 32.47 -22.76 3.82
CA ASP A 20 33.74 -22.11 4.15
C ASP A 20 34.38 -22.71 5.42
N ALA A 21 35.51 -22.14 5.85
CA ALA A 21 36.24 -22.62 7.03
C ALA A 21 35.46 -22.47 8.35
N SER A 22 34.39 -21.68 8.37
CA SER A 22 33.52 -21.43 9.54
C SER A 22 32.24 -22.28 9.54
N GLY A 23 31.91 -22.94 8.42
CA GLY A 23 30.75 -23.83 8.30
C GLY A 23 30.02 -23.66 6.97
N MET A 24 28.71 -23.91 6.99
CA MET A 24 27.83 -23.65 5.85
C MET A 24 27.28 -22.24 5.94
N VAL A 25 27.44 -21.46 4.87
CA VAL A 25 26.92 -20.10 4.72
C VAL A 25 25.93 -20.10 3.56
N LEU A 26 24.80 -19.39 3.70
CA LEU A 26 23.87 -19.18 2.60
C LEU A 26 24.21 -17.86 1.90
N ASN A 27 24.60 -17.94 0.63
CA ASN A 27 24.73 -16.78 -0.23
C ASN A 27 23.37 -16.47 -0.86
N LEU A 28 22.82 -15.30 -0.54
CA LEU A 28 21.50 -14.83 -0.96
C LEU A 28 21.67 -13.61 -1.87
N GLY A 29 21.37 -13.78 -3.16
CA GLY A 29 21.22 -12.67 -4.09
C GLY A 29 19.80 -12.09 -3.99
N LEU A 30 19.68 -10.77 -4.06
CA LEU A 30 18.40 -10.07 -4.07
C LEU A 30 18.25 -9.26 -5.35
N GLY A 31 17.06 -9.29 -5.93
CA GLY A 31 16.68 -8.53 -7.12
C GLY A 31 15.35 -7.82 -6.94
N TYR A 32 15.04 -6.92 -7.86
CA TYR A 32 13.74 -6.23 -7.92
C TYR A 32 13.07 -6.64 -9.23
N PRO A 33 12.05 -7.51 -9.19
CA PRO A 33 11.32 -7.91 -10.39
C PRO A 33 10.66 -6.70 -11.04
N LYS A 34 10.37 -6.79 -12.34
CA LYS A 34 9.57 -5.77 -13.03
C LYS A 34 8.08 -6.01 -12.83
N LYS A 35 7.28 -4.97 -12.95
CA LYS A 35 5.82 -5.02 -13.04
C LYS A 35 5.29 -3.97 -13.99
N SER A 36 4.15 -4.29 -14.58
CA SER A 36 3.29 -3.33 -15.27
C SER A 36 2.06 -3.06 -14.42
N VAL A 37 1.62 -1.81 -14.38
CA VAL A 37 0.46 -1.37 -13.60
C VAL A 37 -0.47 -0.58 -14.50
N PHE A 38 -1.72 -1.02 -14.58
CA PHE A 38 -2.82 -0.27 -15.16
C PHE A 38 -3.62 0.36 -14.03
N GLY A 39 -3.59 1.69 -13.95
CA GLY A 39 -4.22 2.46 -12.89
C GLY A 39 -5.49 3.16 -13.37
N PHE A 40 -6.49 3.20 -12.51
CA PHE A 40 -7.67 4.05 -12.64
C PHE A 40 -7.80 4.89 -11.36
N GLU A 41 -7.93 6.19 -11.51
CA GLU A 41 -8.07 7.16 -10.41
C GLU A 41 -9.34 7.96 -10.67
N PHE A 42 -10.10 8.22 -9.61
CA PHE A 42 -11.22 9.13 -9.65
C PHE A 42 -11.28 9.98 -8.38
N GLN A 43 -11.76 11.20 -8.55
CA GLN A 43 -12.06 12.10 -7.46
C GLN A 43 -13.27 12.95 -7.85
N GLY A 44 -14.14 13.24 -6.89
CA GLY A 44 -15.26 14.14 -7.07
C GLY A 44 -15.83 14.64 -5.75
N ASP A 45 -16.51 15.77 -5.80
CA ASP A 45 -17.21 16.31 -4.65
C ASP A 45 -18.50 15.52 -4.39
N PHE A 46 -18.87 15.35 -3.12
CA PHE A 46 -20.15 14.76 -2.76
C PHE A 46 -21.29 15.74 -3.03
N PRO A 47 -22.26 15.40 -3.88
CA PRO A 47 -23.39 16.29 -4.15
C PRO A 47 -24.20 16.57 -2.87
N GLY A 48 -24.33 17.85 -2.52
CA GLY A 48 -25.15 18.29 -1.38
C GLY A 48 -24.47 18.25 -0.01
N ILE A 49 -23.19 17.90 0.07
CA ILE A 49 -22.39 17.96 1.30
C ILE A 49 -21.16 18.82 1.05
N GLU A 50 -21.23 20.09 1.45
CA GLU A 50 -20.09 21.02 1.32
C GLU A 50 -18.89 20.52 2.13
N GLY A 51 -17.70 20.60 1.55
CA GLY A 51 -16.46 20.15 2.18
C GLY A 51 -16.25 18.64 2.14
N ALA A 52 -17.14 17.85 1.52
CA ALA A 52 -16.97 16.41 1.37
C ALA A 52 -16.51 16.01 -0.04
N THR A 53 -15.47 15.18 -0.14
CA THR A 53 -14.98 14.65 -1.42
C THR A 53 -14.84 13.13 -1.36
N LEU A 54 -15.19 12.44 -2.45
CA LEU A 54 -14.92 11.02 -2.65
C LEU A 54 -13.71 10.86 -3.56
N ARG A 55 -12.80 9.96 -3.21
CA ARG A 55 -11.60 9.64 -3.99
C ARG A 55 -11.41 8.14 -4.04
N GLY A 56 -10.80 7.66 -5.10
CA GLY A 56 -10.38 6.27 -5.14
C GLY A 56 -9.42 5.96 -6.28
N ASP A 57 -8.63 4.94 -6.03
CA ASP A 57 -7.62 4.40 -6.91
C ASP A 57 -7.83 2.90 -7.06
N LEU A 58 -7.66 2.39 -8.27
CA LEU A 58 -7.62 0.96 -8.59
C LEU A 58 -6.39 0.69 -9.44
N ALA A 59 -5.61 -0.30 -9.04
CA ALA A 59 -4.41 -0.74 -9.75
C ALA A 59 -4.51 -2.23 -10.09
N TYR A 60 -4.49 -2.54 -11.38
CA TYR A 60 -4.27 -3.91 -11.88
C TYR A 60 -2.79 -4.10 -12.18
N ILE A 61 -2.15 -4.99 -11.42
CA ILE A 61 -0.70 -5.18 -11.41
C ILE A 61 -0.38 -6.52 -12.05
N THR A 62 0.47 -6.51 -13.06
CA THR A 62 0.98 -7.71 -13.72
C THR A 62 2.49 -7.83 -13.45
N PRO A 63 2.93 -8.80 -12.64
CA PRO A 63 4.36 -9.06 -12.44
C PRO A 63 5.02 -9.57 -13.73
N GLN A 64 6.30 -9.25 -13.92
CA GLN A 64 7.16 -10.09 -14.73
C GLN A 64 7.35 -11.42 -13.95
N PRO A 65 7.14 -12.59 -14.58
CA PRO A 65 7.37 -13.86 -13.92
C PRO A 65 8.75 -13.93 -13.29
N TRP A 66 8.79 -14.32 -12.01
CA TRP A 66 10.01 -14.42 -11.21
C TRP A 66 10.06 -15.78 -10.54
N GLN A 67 11.09 -16.56 -10.87
CA GLN A 67 11.27 -17.93 -10.40
C GLN A 67 12.58 -18.08 -9.65
N ILE A 68 12.56 -18.91 -8.61
CA ILE A 68 13.74 -19.20 -7.80
C ILE A 68 13.81 -20.70 -7.59
N GLN A 69 14.91 -21.32 -8.02
CA GLN A 69 15.11 -22.76 -7.95
C GLN A 69 13.94 -23.59 -8.54
N GLY A 70 13.23 -23.03 -9.53
CA GLY A 70 12.09 -23.67 -10.20
C GLY A 70 10.72 -23.37 -9.58
N GLU A 71 10.66 -22.66 -8.45
CA GLU A 71 9.40 -22.24 -7.80
C GLU A 71 9.00 -20.82 -8.26
N ASP A 72 7.73 -20.66 -8.62
CA ASP A 72 7.15 -19.36 -8.98
C ASP A 72 6.97 -18.50 -7.72
N MET A 73 7.68 -17.37 -7.64
CA MET A 73 7.53 -16.40 -6.55
C MET A 73 6.59 -15.26 -6.90
N LEU A 74 6.62 -14.82 -8.15
CA LEU A 74 5.70 -13.84 -8.70
C LEU A 74 5.29 -14.28 -10.09
N LYS A 75 3.99 -14.35 -10.34
CA LYS A 75 3.46 -14.78 -11.64
C LYS A 75 2.06 -14.25 -11.89
N ASP A 76 1.21 -14.34 -10.89
CA ASP A 76 -0.20 -14.04 -11.06
C ASP A 76 -0.48 -12.53 -10.93
N PRO A 77 -1.26 -11.95 -11.86
CA PRO A 77 -1.75 -10.59 -11.71
C PRO A 77 -2.65 -10.44 -10.48
N TYR A 78 -2.67 -9.24 -9.90
CA TYR A 78 -3.48 -8.94 -8.72
C TYR A 78 -3.96 -7.49 -8.72
N LEU A 79 -4.93 -7.21 -7.84
CA LEU A 79 -5.54 -5.90 -7.70
C LEU A 79 -5.14 -5.26 -6.37
N LYS A 80 -4.88 -3.95 -6.41
CA LYS A 80 -4.91 -3.09 -5.23
C LYS A 80 -5.93 -1.99 -5.43
N ALA A 81 -6.59 -1.58 -4.36
CA ALA A 81 -7.57 -0.51 -4.43
C ALA A 81 -7.54 0.36 -3.18
N VAL A 82 -7.88 1.63 -3.34
CA VAL A 82 -8.21 2.54 -2.26
C VAL A 82 -9.50 3.25 -2.61
N ILE A 83 -10.38 3.43 -1.64
CA ILE A 83 -11.52 4.34 -1.77
C ILE A 83 -11.69 5.05 -0.44
N GLY A 84 -11.85 6.36 -0.47
CA GLY A 84 -11.98 7.15 0.73
C GLY A 84 -12.83 8.39 0.54
N ALA A 85 -13.36 8.86 1.65
CA ALA A 85 -14.09 10.11 1.75
C ALA A 85 -13.34 11.05 2.67
N ASP A 86 -13.14 12.27 2.19
CA ASP A 86 -12.65 13.40 2.96
C ASP A 86 -13.84 14.27 3.37
N TYR A 87 -13.77 14.87 4.56
CA TYR A 87 -14.71 15.88 5.02
C TYR A 87 -14.00 16.94 5.85
N THR A 88 -14.15 18.21 5.47
CA THR A 88 -13.67 19.35 6.26
C THR A 88 -14.88 20.08 6.87
N THR A 89 -14.89 20.20 8.19
CA THR A 89 -15.95 20.93 8.91
C THR A 89 -15.75 22.44 8.80
N SER A 90 -16.79 23.21 9.14
CA SER A 90 -16.74 24.68 9.18
C SER A 90 -15.80 25.25 10.26
N PHE A 91 -15.23 24.40 11.11
CA PHE A 91 -14.28 24.77 12.16
C PHE A 91 -12.92 24.11 11.89
N ASP A 92 -12.53 23.93 10.62
CA ASP A 92 -11.23 23.42 10.17
C ASP A 92 -10.79 22.06 10.77
N LEU A 93 -11.75 21.20 11.12
CA LEU A 93 -11.48 19.80 11.42
C LEU A 93 -11.58 19.00 10.12
N TYR A 94 -10.46 18.43 9.71
CA TYR A 94 -10.38 17.49 8.59
C TYR A 94 -10.55 16.06 9.10
N LEU A 95 -11.42 15.32 8.43
CA LEU A 95 -11.69 13.91 8.66
C LEU A 95 -11.52 13.15 7.35
N ASN A 96 -10.83 12.02 7.39
CA ASN A 96 -10.77 11.08 6.28
C ASN A 96 -11.11 9.67 6.79
N VAL A 97 -11.93 8.99 6.02
CA VAL A 97 -12.19 7.55 6.18
C VAL A 97 -11.93 6.87 4.85
N GLY A 98 -11.17 5.77 4.88
CA GLY A 98 -10.81 5.03 3.69
C GLY A 98 -10.92 3.53 3.88
N PHE A 99 -11.23 2.82 2.80
CA PHE A 99 -11.04 1.39 2.65
C PHE A 99 -9.84 1.15 1.74
N ILE A 100 -8.96 0.25 2.15
CA ILE A 100 -7.76 -0.14 1.42
C ILE A 100 -7.83 -1.64 1.15
N TRP A 101 -7.62 -2.05 -0.10
CA TRP A 101 -7.40 -3.43 -0.49
C TRP A 101 -5.95 -3.61 -0.94
N GLY A 102 -5.17 -4.35 -0.16
CA GLY A 102 -3.74 -4.56 -0.37
C GLY A 102 -2.93 -3.36 0.13
N PHE A 103 -2.35 -3.47 1.32
CA PHE A 103 -1.47 -2.44 1.88
C PHE A 103 -0.20 -2.26 1.02
N VAL A 104 0.54 -1.16 1.21
CA VAL A 104 1.67 -0.80 0.33
C VAL A 104 2.70 -1.93 0.16
N SER A 105 2.95 -2.68 1.23
CA SER A 105 3.92 -3.79 1.28
C SER A 105 3.37 -5.15 0.84
N GLU A 106 2.05 -5.32 0.73
CA GLU A 106 1.42 -6.61 0.39
C GLU A 106 1.32 -6.79 -1.12
N GLU A 107 1.47 -8.01 -1.62
CA GLU A 107 1.50 -8.28 -3.07
C GLU A 107 0.79 -9.61 -3.36
N GLY A 108 0.22 -9.76 -4.55
CA GLY A 108 -0.45 -11.01 -4.94
C GLY A 108 -1.63 -11.37 -4.04
N ASP A 109 -1.65 -12.62 -3.60
CA ASP A 109 -2.65 -13.23 -2.73
C ASP A 109 -2.56 -12.78 -1.26
N GLN A 110 -1.49 -12.08 -0.89
CA GLN A 110 -1.31 -11.52 0.45
C GLN A 110 -2.07 -10.20 0.65
N CYS A 111 -2.73 -9.67 -0.38
CA CYS A 111 -3.47 -8.41 -0.24
C CYS A 111 -4.65 -8.58 0.72
N SER A 112 -4.68 -7.72 1.75
CA SER A 112 -5.66 -7.76 2.82
C SER A 112 -6.53 -6.50 2.84
N PRO A 113 -7.75 -6.56 3.41
CA PRO A 113 -8.61 -5.40 3.57
C PRO A 113 -8.25 -4.60 4.84
N TYR A 114 -8.27 -3.27 4.73
CA TYR A 114 -8.05 -2.33 5.85
C TYR A 114 -9.04 -1.18 5.85
N ILE A 115 -9.24 -0.59 7.02
CA ILE A 115 -9.87 0.73 7.18
C ILE A 115 -8.81 1.73 7.63
N SER A 116 -8.75 2.88 6.98
CA SER A 116 -7.97 4.04 7.41
C SER A 116 -8.90 5.10 7.99
N LEU A 117 -8.46 5.71 9.09
CA LEU A 117 -9.13 6.82 9.77
C LEU A 117 -8.07 7.90 10.01
N ASN A 118 -8.32 9.12 9.53
CA ASN A 118 -7.50 10.28 9.85
C ASN A 118 -8.39 11.39 10.41
N ALA A 119 -7.95 12.02 11.50
CA ALA A 119 -8.50 13.26 12.01
C ALA A 119 -7.37 14.27 12.22
N ARG A 120 -7.47 15.43 11.56
CA ARG A 120 -6.49 16.52 11.65
C ARG A 120 -7.18 17.84 11.91
N LYS A 121 -6.63 18.66 12.81
CA LYS A 121 -7.21 19.97 13.14
C LYS A 121 -6.14 21.05 13.03
N ASP A 122 -6.42 22.06 12.21
CA ASP A 122 -5.59 23.25 12.15
C ASP A 122 -6.05 24.26 13.21
N LEU A 123 -5.10 24.83 13.96
CA LEU A 123 -5.36 25.76 15.06
C LEU A 123 -4.95 27.18 14.64
N GLU A 124 -5.90 28.12 14.60
CA GLU A 124 -5.73 29.44 13.97
C GLU A 124 -4.60 30.32 14.54
N ASP A 125 -4.09 30.02 15.74
CA ASP A 125 -3.02 30.78 16.40
C ASP A 125 -1.82 29.93 16.85
N SER A 126 -1.66 28.73 16.26
CA SER A 126 -0.59 27.82 16.63
C SER A 126 0.04 27.18 15.40
N LYS A 127 1.34 26.90 15.47
CA LYS A 127 2.01 26.02 14.51
C LYS A 127 1.71 24.55 14.74
N LEU A 128 0.94 24.23 15.79
CA LEU A 128 0.55 22.87 16.13
C LEU A 128 -0.65 22.44 15.29
N THR A 129 -0.46 21.37 14.52
CA THR A 129 -1.53 20.67 13.81
C THR A 129 -1.63 19.26 14.39
N PRO A 130 -2.47 19.02 15.41
CA PRO A 130 -2.71 17.66 15.88
C PRO A 130 -3.30 16.80 14.76
N GLU A 131 -2.70 15.63 14.56
CA GLU A 131 -3.12 14.63 13.58
C GLU A 131 -3.14 13.26 14.23
N TYR A 132 -4.23 12.52 13.99
CA TYR A 132 -4.43 11.16 14.46
C TYR A 132 -4.75 10.28 13.25
N LEU A 133 -3.78 9.47 12.83
CA LEU A 133 -3.94 8.48 11.78
C LEU A 133 -3.94 7.07 12.39
N GLY A 134 -4.96 6.29 12.06
CA GLY A 134 -5.05 4.87 12.40
C GLY A 134 -5.41 4.06 11.17
N ILE A 135 -4.71 2.95 10.96
CA ILE A 135 -5.03 1.97 9.92
C ILE A 135 -5.28 0.64 10.61
N ILE A 136 -6.45 0.05 10.38
CA ILE A 136 -6.93 -1.15 11.07
C ILE A 136 -7.08 -2.26 10.04
N SER A 137 -6.40 -3.38 10.27
CA SER A 137 -6.59 -4.62 9.53
C SER A 137 -7.99 -5.16 9.78
N LEU A 138 -8.75 -5.40 8.72
CA LEU A 138 -10.05 -6.06 8.82
C LEU A 138 -9.93 -7.58 8.93
N GLN A 139 -8.74 -8.14 8.75
CA GLN A 139 -8.50 -9.57 8.85
C GLN A 139 -8.36 -10.04 10.30
N ASP A 140 -7.66 -9.27 11.14
CA ASP A 140 -7.32 -9.64 12.52
C ASP A 140 -7.53 -8.51 13.54
N GLY A 141 -7.96 -7.32 13.11
CA GLY A 141 -8.18 -6.17 13.98
C GLY A 141 -6.90 -5.47 14.45
N SER A 142 -5.73 -5.86 13.93
CA SER A 142 -4.47 -5.22 14.28
C SER A 142 -4.42 -3.77 13.79
N ILE A 143 -3.73 -2.91 14.55
CA ILE A 143 -3.53 -1.51 14.21
C ILE A 143 -2.13 -1.34 13.63
N ILE A 144 -2.04 -0.84 12.41
CA ILE A 144 -0.80 -0.41 11.79
C ILE A 144 -0.54 1.04 12.19
N VAL A 145 0.57 1.26 12.90
CA VAL A 145 1.04 2.60 13.25
C VAL A 145 2.14 2.98 12.26
N CYS A 146 1.81 3.87 11.32
CA CYS A 146 2.80 4.51 10.47
C CYS A 146 3.50 5.60 11.28
N LYS A 147 4.81 5.46 11.51
CA LYS A 147 5.66 6.49 12.13
C LYS A 147 6.25 7.41 11.08
#